data_AF-A0A4Q5T014-F1
#
_entry.id   AF-A0A4Q5T014-F1
#
_cell.length_a   1.000
_cell.length_b   1.000
_cell.length_c   1.000
_cell.angle_alpha   90.00
_cell.angle_beta   90.00
_cell.angle_gamma   90.00
#
_symmetry.space_group_name_H-M   'P 1'
#
loop_
_entity.id
_entity.type
_entity.pdbx_description
1 polymer ?
#
loop_
_entity_poly.entity_id
_entity_poly.type
_entity_poly.pdbx_seq_one_letter_code
_entity_poly.pdbx_strand_id
1 'polypeptide(L)'
;MRARRVLADRWGVTDAEVALEYGCDDVLPDAPMQAWRGVTVDASADVVWAWVRQLRLAPYSYDWVDNLGRRSPRVRADLPDPVV
;
A
#
# COMPACT_ATOMS: atom_id res chain seq x y z
N MET A 1 0.97 24.61 -1.74
CA MET A 1 1.22 24.66 -3.20
C MET A 1 0.46 23.51 -3.85
N ARG A 2 -0.31 23.72 -4.92
CA ARG A 2 -0.97 22.59 -5.62
C ARG A 2 0.09 21.84 -6.42
N ALA A 3 0.34 20.58 -6.07
CA ALA A 3 1.26 19.71 -6.82
C ALA A 3 0.81 19.65 -8.29
N ARG A 4 1.72 19.96 -9.21
CA ARG A 4 1.48 19.93 -10.65
C ARG A 4 1.29 18.47 -11.05
N ARG A 5 0.14 18.13 -11.64
CA ARG A 5 -0.18 16.76 -12.06
C ARG A 5 0.91 16.25 -13.00
N VAL A 6 1.56 15.14 -12.65
CA VAL A 6 2.63 14.53 -13.44
C VAL A 6 2.06 13.32 -14.18
N LEU A 7 2.54 13.06 -15.39
CA LEU A 7 2.14 11.85 -16.11
C LEU A 7 2.43 10.61 -15.25
N ALA A 8 1.44 9.72 -15.15
CA ALA A 8 1.46 8.50 -14.34
C ALA A 8 1.55 8.70 -12.82
N ASP A 9 1.30 9.91 -12.28
CA ASP A 9 1.20 10.10 -10.82
C ASP A 9 -0.01 9.35 -10.22
N ARG A 10 -1.08 9.15 -10.97
CA ARG A 10 -2.31 8.46 -10.53
C ARG A 10 -2.62 7.24 -11.39
N TRP A 11 -2.99 6.14 -10.74
CA TRP A 11 -3.53 4.94 -11.38
C TRP A 11 -4.55 4.28 -10.47
N GLY A 12 -5.74 3.99 -11.00
CA GLY A 12 -6.81 3.32 -10.23
C GLY A 12 -7.38 4.12 -9.07
N VAL A 13 -7.24 5.46 -9.07
CA VAL A 13 -7.76 6.36 -8.04
C VAL A 13 -8.58 7.50 -8.64
N THR A 14 -9.54 7.99 -7.88
CA THR A 14 -10.35 9.18 -8.16
C THR A 14 -9.74 10.42 -7.51
N ASP A 15 -10.16 11.60 -7.97
CA ASP A 15 -9.73 12.87 -7.36
C ASP A 15 -10.24 13.02 -5.92
N ALA A 16 -11.38 12.41 -5.58
CA ALA A 16 -11.92 12.42 -4.23
C ALA A 16 -11.07 11.57 -3.27
N GLU A 17 -10.62 10.40 -3.69
CA GLU A 17 -9.71 9.55 -2.90
C GLU A 17 -8.37 10.23 -2.68
N VAL A 18 -7.80 10.86 -3.71
CA VAL A 18 -6.53 11.60 -3.60
C VAL A 18 -6.63 12.83 -2.69
N ALA A 19 -7.84 13.35 -2.45
CA ALA A 19 -8.06 14.50 -1.59
C ALA A 19 -8.27 14.12 -0.11
N LEU A 20 -8.30 12.82 0.22
CA LEU A 20 -8.37 12.35 1.60
C LEU A 20 -7.05 12.56 2.32
N GLU A 21 -7.13 12.70 3.64
CA GLU A 21 -5.98 12.72 4.54
C GLU A 21 -5.70 11.31 5.02
N TYR A 22 -4.47 10.85 4.80
CA TYR A 22 -3.99 9.53 5.19
C TYR A 22 -2.93 9.66 6.27
N GLY A 23 -2.87 8.72 7.21
CA GLY A 23 -1.85 8.75 8.27
C GLY A 23 -0.40 8.69 7.76
N CYS A 24 -0.16 8.30 6.50
CA CYS A 24 1.16 8.37 5.89
C CYS A 24 1.57 9.79 5.46
N ASP A 25 0.61 10.71 5.33
CA ASP A 25 0.89 12.09 4.89
C ASP A 25 1.76 12.83 5.92
N ASP A 26 1.58 12.52 7.21
CA ASP A 26 2.38 13.06 8.30
C ASP A 26 3.80 12.48 8.38
N VAL A 27 4.07 11.34 7.71
CA VAL A 27 5.39 10.70 7.73
C VAL A 27 6.40 11.47 6.89
N LEU A 28 5.96 12.08 5.78
CA LEU A 28 6.80 12.92 4.92
C LEU A 28 6.00 14.12 4.37
N PRO A 29 5.80 15.17 5.18
CA PRO A 29 4.95 16.32 4.82
C PRO A 29 5.40 17.07 3.55
N ASP A 30 6.72 17.14 3.34
CA ASP A 30 7.34 17.84 2.20
C ASP A 30 7.83 16.85 1.11
N ALA A 31 7.04 15.81 0.82
CA ALA A 31 7.40 14.82 -0.19
C ALA A 31 7.65 15.48 -1.57
N PRO A 32 8.82 15.25 -2.20
CA PRO A 32 9.14 15.87 -3.49
C PRO A 32 8.26 15.36 -4.65
N MET A 33 7.62 14.20 -4.46
CA MET A 33 6.65 13.61 -5.38
C MET A 33 5.67 12.75 -4.60
N GLN A 34 4.40 12.75 -5.00
CA GLN A 34 3.38 11.82 -4.53
C GLN A 34 2.83 11.05 -5.73
N ALA A 35 2.72 9.72 -5.58
CA ALA A 35 2.12 8.85 -6.57
C ALA A 35 1.05 7.97 -5.91
N TRP A 36 -0.10 7.85 -6.57
CA TRP A 36 -1.29 7.21 -6.05
C TRP A 36 -1.62 5.96 -6.85
N ARG A 37 -1.76 4.82 -6.16
CA ARG A 37 -2.09 3.52 -6.74
C ARG A 37 -3.25 2.90 -5.97
N GLY A 38 -4.41 2.85 -6.60
CA GLY A 38 -5.64 2.32 -6.01
C GLY A 38 -6.04 1.01 -6.67
N VAL A 39 -6.50 0.07 -5.86
CA VAL A 39 -7.15 -1.16 -6.30
C VAL A 39 -8.40 -1.35 -5.45
N THR A 40 -9.58 -1.39 -6.09
CA THR A 40 -10.82 -1.74 -5.40
C THR A 40 -10.79 -3.21 -5.03
N VAL A 41 -11.00 -3.50 -3.74
CA VAL A 41 -11.12 -4.87 -3.23
C VAL A 41 -12.53 -5.04 -2.70
N ASP A 42 -13.25 -6.04 -3.22
CA ASP A 42 -14.60 -6.38 -2.76
C ASP A 42 -14.52 -7.21 -1.46
N ALA A 43 -14.08 -6.56 -0.39
CA ALA A 43 -13.96 -7.12 0.95
C ALA A 43 -14.01 -6.00 1.99
N SER A 44 -14.30 -6.35 3.24
CA SER A 44 -14.24 -5.41 4.35
C SER A 44 -12.80 -5.01 4.70
N ALA A 45 -12.64 -3.84 5.31
CA ALA A 45 -11.32 -3.29 5.64
C ALA A 45 -10.50 -4.19 6.59
N ASP A 46 -11.15 -4.88 7.53
CA ASP A 46 -10.49 -5.82 8.44
C ASP A 46 -9.91 -7.04 7.70
N VAL A 47 -10.60 -7.53 6.66
CA VAL A 47 -10.11 -8.62 5.82
C VAL A 47 -8.90 -8.17 5.00
N VAL A 48 -8.98 -6.98 4.39
CA VAL A 48 -7.86 -6.38 3.64
C VAL A 48 -6.66 -6.15 4.56
N TRP A 49 -6.89 -5.58 5.74
CA TRP A 49 -5.84 -5.32 6.73
C TRP A 49 -5.15 -6.60 7.20
N ALA A 50 -5.90 -7.69 7.39
CA ALA A 50 -5.32 -8.98 7.74
C ALA A 50 -4.36 -9.54 6.67
N TRP A 51 -4.58 -9.20 5.40
CA TRP A 51 -3.65 -9.51 4.31
C TRP A 51 -2.48 -8.53 4.22
N VAL A 52 -2.71 -7.22 4.37
CA VAL A 52 -1.64 -6.21 4.38
C VAL A 52 -0.60 -6.50 5.47
N ARG A 53 -1.05 -6.96 6.65
CA ARG A 53 -0.19 -7.37 7.76
C ARG A 53 0.79 -8.49 7.41
N GLN A 54 0.54 -9.28 6.37
CA GLN A 54 1.44 -10.34 5.92
C GLN A 54 2.73 -9.81 5.28
N LEU A 55 2.77 -8.53 4.88
CA LEU A 55 3.99 -7.89 4.35
C LEU A 55 5.18 -7.94 5.32
N ARG A 56 4.92 -8.20 6.60
CA ARG A 56 5.95 -8.46 7.63
C ARG A 56 6.64 -9.82 7.50
N LEU A 57 6.05 -10.78 6.77
CA LEU A 57 6.57 -12.14 6.58
C LEU A 57 7.30 -12.31 5.24
N ALA A 58 6.87 -11.59 4.21
CA ALA A 58 7.42 -11.65 2.86
C ALA A 58 7.00 -10.38 2.10
N PRO A 59 7.64 -10.01 0.98
CA PRO A 59 7.30 -8.80 0.24
C PRO A 59 6.02 -8.91 -0.60
N TYR A 60 5.53 -10.13 -0.91
CA TYR A 60 4.36 -10.37 -1.77
C TYR A 60 4.43 -9.65 -3.13
N SER A 61 5.63 -9.55 -3.67
CA SER A 61 5.95 -8.93 -4.95
C SER A 61 6.63 -9.96 -5.87
N TYR A 62 7.70 -9.57 -6.58
CA TYR A 62 8.45 -10.47 -7.43
C TYR A 62 9.37 -11.36 -6.59
N ASP A 63 8.85 -12.50 -6.11
CA ASP A 63 9.58 -13.44 -5.23
C ASP A 63 10.99 -13.79 -5.71
N TRP A 64 11.21 -13.89 -7.03
CA TRP A 64 12.52 -14.20 -7.62
C TRP A 64 13.57 -13.12 -7.36
N VAL A 65 13.15 -11.85 -7.26
CA VAL A 65 14.02 -10.69 -7.04
C VAL A 65 13.96 -10.25 -5.57
N ASP A 66 12.76 -9.97 -5.08
CA ASP A 66 12.53 -9.29 -3.80
C ASP A 66 12.57 -10.25 -2.60
N ASN A 67 12.43 -11.56 -2.85
CA ASN A 67 12.45 -12.58 -1.81
C ASN A 67 13.53 -13.65 -2.04
N LEU A 68 14.57 -13.33 -2.84
CA LEU A 68 15.70 -14.22 -3.12
C LEU A 68 15.27 -15.61 -3.62
N GLY A 69 14.19 -15.68 -4.42
CA GLY A 69 13.62 -16.92 -4.93
C GLY A 69 12.74 -17.69 -3.94
N ARG A 70 12.58 -17.22 -2.69
CA ARG A 70 11.62 -17.82 -1.76
C ARG A 70 10.21 -17.38 -2.12
N ARG A 71 9.31 -18.35 -2.16
CA ARG A 71 7.90 -18.06 -2.44
C ARG A 71 7.25 -17.38 -1.25
N SER A 72 6.54 -16.27 -1.47
CA SER A 72 5.70 -15.65 -0.45
C SER A 72 4.58 -16.61 -0.03
N PRO A 73 4.20 -16.66 1.27
CA PRO A 73 3.14 -17.56 1.73
C PRO A 73 1.82 -17.33 0.96
N ARG A 74 1.10 -18.39 0.63
CA ARG A 74 -0.22 -18.30 -0.06
C ARG A 74 -1.41 -18.45 0.89
N VAL A 75 -1.12 -18.76 2.14
CA VAL A 75 -2.10 -18.92 3.20
C VAL A 75 -1.80 -17.84 4.23
N ARG A 76 -2.84 -17.13 4.66
CA ARG A 76 -2.74 -16.05 5.65
C ARG A 76 -2.33 -16.64 7.00
N ALA A 77 -1.25 -16.13 7.59
CA ALA A 77 -0.92 -16.40 8.98
C ALA A 77 -1.74 -15.51 9.91
N ASP A 78 -2.03 -15.99 11.12
CA ASP A 78 -2.65 -15.17 12.16
C ASP A 78 -1.58 -14.28 12.81
N LEU A 79 -1.53 -13.02 12.37
CA LEU A 79 -0.55 -12.05 12.86
C LEU A 79 -1.26 -11.00 13.72
N PRO A 80 -0.69 -10.63 14.88
CA PRO A 80 -1.24 -9.54 15.69
C PRO A 80 -1.09 -8.21 14.94
N ASP A 81 -1.85 -7.21 15.36
CA ASP A 81 -1.64 -5.85 14.87
C ASP A 81 -0.22 -5.36 15.16
N PRO A 82 0.37 -4.56 14.26
CA PRO A 82 1.65 -3.94 14.52
C PRO A 82 1.52 -2.99 15.73
N VAL A 83 2.51 -3.05 16.61
CA VAL A 83 2.65 -2.09 17.71
C VAL A 83 3.58 -0.99 17.23
N VAL A 84 3.16 0.27 17.39
CA VAL A 84 3.95 1.47 17.06
C VAL A 84 4.82 1.84 18.26
#